data_AF-A0A1W9R4K9-F1
#
_entry.id   AF-A0A1W9R4K9-F1
#
_cell.length_a   1.000
_cell.length_b   1.000
_cell.length_c   1.000
_cell.angle_alpha   90.00
_cell.angle_beta   90.00
_cell.angle_gamma   90.00
#
_symmetry.space_group_name_H-M   'P 1'
#
loop_
_entity.id
_entity.type
_entity.pdbx_description
1 polymer ?
#
loop_
_entity_poly.entity_id
_entity_poly.type
_entity_poly.pdbx_seq_one_letter_code
_entity_poly.pdbx_strand_id
1 'polypeptide(L)'
;GLRKATSFYSDINNNIIADPRLNFIQGDGRHYLQLTSKKYDLISSDPTHPVLGSANLYSEEYFKLCKAHLNPAGMVSQYLPLHKLMPEDLCPKISKE
;
A
#
# COMPACT_ATOMS: atom_id res chain seq x y z
N GLY A 1 5.00 11.16 -14.83
CA GLY A 1 4.65 9.81 -14.37
C GLY A 1 5.81 9.21 -13.61
N LEU A 2 5.55 8.41 -12.58
CA LEU A 2 6.54 7.97 -11.58
C LEU A 2 7.83 7.39 -12.19
N ARG A 3 7.71 6.55 -13.23
CA ARG A 3 8.89 5.97 -13.92
C ARG A 3 9.85 7.04 -14.46
N LYS A 4 9.34 8.09 -15.10
CA LYS A 4 10.16 9.21 -15.61
C LYS A 4 10.76 10.04 -14.47
N ALA A 5 10.09 10.09 -13.31
CA ALA A 5 10.58 10.83 -12.16
C ALA A 5 11.85 10.20 -11.57
N THR A 6 12.02 8.88 -11.69
CA THR A 6 13.14 8.14 -11.07
C THR A 6 14.53 8.70 -11.41
N SER A 7 14.75 9.18 -12.64
CA SER A 7 16.05 9.72 -13.06
C SER A 7 16.41 11.05 -12.40
N PHE A 8 15.42 11.83 -11.94
CA PHE A 8 15.68 13.08 -11.21
C PHE A 8 16.08 12.85 -9.75
N TYR A 9 15.93 11.62 -9.25
CA TYR A 9 16.20 11.23 -7.86
C TYR A 9 17.22 10.08 -7.78
N SER A 10 18.05 9.90 -8.81
CA SER A 10 19.05 8.82 -8.88
C SER A 10 19.95 8.77 -7.65
N ASP A 11 20.26 9.94 -7.08
CA ASP A 11 21.20 10.11 -5.98
C ASP A 11 20.64 9.63 -4.64
N ILE A 12 19.31 9.53 -4.51
CA ILE A 12 18.63 9.11 -3.28
C ILE A 12 17.88 7.79 -3.44
N ASN A 13 17.60 7.35 -4.67
CA ASN A 13 16.93 6.07 -4.94
C ASN A 13 17.89 4.97 -5.42
N ASN A 14 19.20 5.22 -5.44
CA ASN A 14 20.23 4.28 -5.90
C ASN A 14 20.02 3.76 -7.33
N ASN A 15 19.52 4.62 -8.22
CA ASN A 15 19.18 4.27 -9.60
C ASN A 15 18.30 3.01 -9.72
N ILE A 16 17.28 2.90 -8.86
CA ILE A 16 16.40 1.72 -8.72
C ILE A 16 15.84 1.18 -10.04
N ILE A 17 15.69 2.02 -11.07
CA ILE A 17 15.15 1.64 -12.37
C ILE A 17 16.04 0.64 -13.14
N ALA A 18 17.32 0.55 -12.78
CA ALA A 18 18.27 -0.40 -13.35
C ALA A 18 18.37 -1.72 -12.56
N ASP A 19 17.70 -1.84 -11.41
CA ASP A 19 17.74 -3.05 -10.60
C ASP A 19 16.90 -4.17 -11.25
N PRO A 20 17.47 -5.35 -11.57
CA PRO A 20 16.74 -6.43 -12.22
C PRO A 20 15.64 -7.04 -11.36
N ARG A 21 15.64 -6.78 -10.04
CA ARG A 21 14.59 -7.24 -9.10
C ARG A 21 13.36 -6.35 -9.16
N LEU A 22 13.47 -5.14 -9.71
CA LEU A 22 12.34 -4.21 -9.83
C LEU A 22 11.38 -4.67 -10.92
N ASN A 23 10.14 -4.96 -10.54
CA ASN A 23 9.04 -5.12 -11.47
C ASN A 23 8.08 -3.93 -11.36
N PHE A 24 8.10 -3.02 -12.33
CA PHE A 24 7.26 -1.82 -12.34
C PHE A 24 5.91 -2.12 -13.01
N ILE A 25 4.83 -2.06 -12.25
CA ILE A 25 3.46 -2.25 -12.76
C ILE A 25 2.71 -0.92 -12.66
N GLN A 26 2.25 -0.41 -13.80
CA GLN A 26 1.45 0.81 -13.84
C GLN A 26 -0.03 0.48 -13.63
N GLY A 27 -0.67 1.13 -12.65
CA GLY A 27 -2.10 0.97 -12.41
C GLY A 27 -2.48 1.26 -10.96
N ASP A 28 -3.71 0.89 -10.62
CA ASP A 28 -4.23 0.92 -9.24
C ASP A 28 -3.82 -0.36 -8.49
N GLY A 29 -3.24 -0.20 -7.29
CA GLY A 29 -2.71 -1.31 -6.51
C GLY A 29 -3.79 -2.26 -5.99
N ARG A 30 -4.98 -1.75 -5.63
CA ARG A 30 -6.11 -2.59 -5.20
C ARG A 30 -6.65 -3.41 -6.37
N HIS A 31 -6.80 -2.80 -7.55
CA HIS A 31 -7.19 -3.51 -8.75
C HIS A 31 -6.17 -4.60 -9.13
N TYR A 32 -4.87 -4.31 -9.03
CA TYR A 32 -3.83 -5.31 -9.25
C TYR A 32 -3.97 -6.51 -8.30
N LEU A 33 -4.18 -6.26 -7.00
CA LEU A 33 -4.42 -7.33 -6.02
C LEU A 33 -5.71 -8.12 -6.29
N GLN A 34 -6.73 -7.52 -6.90
CA GLN A 34 -7.95 -8.26 -7.27
C GLN A 34 -7.75 -9.23 -8.44
N LEU A 35 -6.78 -8.96 -9.31
CA LEU A 35 -6.54 -9.74 -10.53
C LEU A 35 -5.39 -10.74 -10.42
N THR A 36 -4.42 -10.48 -9.56
CA THR A 36 -3.25 -11.34 -9.40
C THR A 36 -3.54 -12.52 -8.50
N SER A 37 -2.86 -13.65 -8.74
CA SER A 37 -2.82 -14.78 -7.81
C SER A 37 -1.53 -14.83 -6.99
N LYS A 38 -0.63 -13.84 -7.19
CA LYS A 38 0.68 -13.78 -6.53
C LYS A 38 0.54 -13.46 -5.05
N LYS A 39 1.34 -14.13 -4.23
CA LYS A 39 1.47 -13.87 -2.80
C LYS A 39 2.80 -13.21 -2.46
N TYR A 40 2.82 -12.49 -1.35
CA TYR A 40 3.95 -11.67 -0.93
C TYR A 40 4.23 -11.86 0.57
N ASP A 41 5.50 -11.73 0.95
CA ASP A 41 5.89 -11.71 2.36
C ASP A 41 5.64 -10.33 2.99
N LEU A 42 5.68 -9.27 2.18
CA LEU A 42 5.39 -7.90 2.59
C LEU A 42 4.56 -7.19 1.52
N ILE A 43 3.47 -6.56 1.94
CA ILE A 43 2.74 -5.58 1.14
C ILE A 43 2.92 -4.23 1.83
N SER A 44 3.55 -3.27 1.13
CA SER A 44 3.73 -1.90 1.61
C SER A 44 2.88 -0.94 0.78
N SER A 45 2.11 -0.09 1.45
CA SER A 45 1.15 0.82 0.82
C SER A 45 1.36 2.23 1.36
N ASP A 46 1.87 3.11 0.50
CA ASP A 46 2.13 4.52 0.79
C ASP A 46 1.37 5.43 -0.20
N PRO A 47 0.03 5.42 -0.16
CA PRO A 47 -0.78 6.24 -1.06
C PRO A 47 -0.79 7.70 -0.60
N THR A 48 -1.29 8.58 -1.48
CA THR A 48 -1.74 9.93 -1.07
C THR A 48 -2.74 9.84 0.09
N HIS A 49 -2.95 10.93 0.83
CA HIS A 49 -3.91 10.98 1.94
C HIS A 49 -5.34 10.48 1.56
N PRO A 50 -6.04 9.69 2.41
CA PRO A 50 -7.36 9.10 2.13
C PRO A 50 -8.39 10.06 1.54
N VAL A 51 -8.57 11.21 2.21
CA VAL A 51 -9.52 12.28 1.81
C VAL A 51 -9.19 12.89 0.43
N LEU A 52 -7.98 12.71 -0.09
CA LEU A 52 -7.53 13.22 -1.38
C LEU A 52 -7.64 12.17 -2.50
N GLY A 53 -8.37 11.07 -2.29
CA GLY A 53 -8.72 10.12 -3.35
C GLY A 53 -8.16 8.70 -3.19
N SER A 54 -7.64 8.34 -2.02
CA SER A 54 -7.14 6.98 -1.73
C SER A 54 -7.94 6.25 -0.64
N ALA A 55 -9.10 6.78 -0.24
CA ALA A 55 -9.94 6.21 0.83
C ALA A 55 -10.30 4.73 0.59
N ASN A 56 -10.38 4.29 -0.67
CA ASN A 56 -10.61 2.88 -1.03
C ASN A 56 -9.47 1.93 -0.60
N LEU A 57 -8.31 2.43 -0.20
CA LEU A 57 -7.18 1.67 0.36
C LEU A 57 -7.20 1.63 1.90
N TYR A 58 -8.31 2.03 2.52
CA TYR A 58 -8.48 2.07 3.98
C TYR A 58 -9.75 1.33 4.46
N SER A 59 -10.41 0.57 3.59
CA SER A 59 -11.59 -0.23 3.96
C SER A 59 -11.21 -1.61 4.49
N GLU A 60 -12.10 -2.23 5.26
CA GLU A 60 -11.90 -3.58 5.77
C GLU A 60 -11.70 -4.60 4.63
N GLU A 61 -12.44 -4.46 3.53
CA GLU A 61 -12.32 -5.31 2.34
C GLU A 61 -10.94 -5.20 1.70
N TYR A 62 -10.35 -4.00 1.69
CA TYR A 62 -8.99 -3.83 1.20
C TYR A 62 -7.97 -4.56 2.09
N PHE A 63 -8.08 -4.44 3.40
CA PHE A 63 -7.17 -5.17 4.30
C PHE A 63 -7.38 -6.69 4.26
N LYS A 64 -8.63 -7.16 4.11
CA LYS A 64 -8.94 -8.57 3.84
C LYS A 64 -8.32 -9.05 2.52
N LEU A 65 -8.39 -8.23 1.47
CA LEU A 65 -7.76 -8.51 0.17
C LEU A 65 -6.24 -8.60 0.30
N CYS A 66 -5.59 -7.66 1.00
CA CYS A 66 -4.15 -7.72 1.27
C CYS A 66 -3.79 -9.01 2.02
N LYS A 67 -4.52 -9.35 3.09
CA LYS A 67 -4.30 -10.57 3.88
C LYS A 67 -4.39 -11.84 3.03
N ALA A 68 -5.31 -11.91 2.07
CA ALA A 68 -5.46 -13.05 1.17
C ALA A 68 -4.22 -13.26 0.25
N HIS A 69 -3.47 -12.18 -0.01
CA HIS A 69 -2.27 -12.16 -0.84
C HIS A 69 -0.97 -12.21 -0.02
N LEU A 70 -1.04 -12.52 1.28
CA LEU A 70 0.15 -12.76 2.08
C LEU A 70 0.54 -14.24 2.09
N ASN A 71 1.85 -14.48 2.11
CA ASN A 71 2.42 -15.76 2.53
C ASN A 71 2.21 -15.98 4.04
N PRO A 72 2.39 -17.22 4.56
CA PRO A 72 2.43 -17.45 5.99
C PRO A 72 3.46 -16.53 6.67
N ALA A 73 3.07 -15.93 7.81
CA ALA A 73 3.84 -14.90 8.51
C ALA A 73 4.12 -13.60 7.73
N GLY A 74 3.47 -13.39 6.59
CA GLY A 74 3.55 -12.15 5.84
C GLY A 74 2.93 -10.96 6.57
N MET A 75 3.33 -9.75 6.20
CA MET A 75 2.95 -8.51 6.87
C MET A 75 2.42 -7.46 5.90
N VAL A 76 1.59 -6.55 6.42
CA VAL A 76 1.18 -5.32 5.73
C VAL A 76 1.77 -4.13 6.46
N SER A 77 2.37 -3.20 5.71
CA SER A 77 2.75 -1.87 6.16
C SER A 77 1.88 -0.84 5.42
N GLN A 78 1.19 0.01 6.16
CA GLN A 78 0.24 0.99 5.60
C GLN A 78 0.54 2.38 6.17
N TYR A 79 0.68 3.36 5.29
CA TYR A 79 0.69 4.76 5.70
C TYR A 79 -0.64 5.13 6.36
N LEU A 80 -0.57 5.71 7.56
CA LEU A 80 -1.71 6.29 8.28
C LEU A 80 -1.47 7.79 8.49
N PRO A 81 -2.44 8.67 8.18
CA PRO A 81 -2.30 10.11 8.39
C PRO A 81 -2.52 10.49 9.86
N LEU A 82 -1.68 9.99 10.77
CA LEU A 82 -1.84 10.16 12.22
C LEU A 82 -1.99 11.63 12.66
N HIS A 83 -1.37 12.57 11.95
CA HIS A 83 -1.48 14.01 12.18
C HIS A 83 -2.90 14.60 12.00
N LYS A 84 -3.83 13.82 11.46
CA LYS A 84 -5.25 14.19 11.25
C LYS A 84 -6.22 13.17 11.81
N LEU A 85 -5.73 12.19 12.57
CA LEU A 85 -6.57 11.21 13.25
C LEU A 85 -6.62 11.55 14.73
N MET A 86 -7.80 11.41 15.31
CA MET A 86 -7.96 11.42 16.75
C MET A 86 -7.64 10.02 17.30
N PRO A 87 -7.19 9.88 18.56
CA PRO A 87 -6.96 8.58 19.17
C PRO A 87 -8.18 7.65 19.08
N GLU A 88 -9.39 8.21 19.10
CA GLU A 88 -10.64 7.45 18.98
C GLU A 88 -10.86 6.87 17.57
N ASP A 89 -10.20 7.40 16.54
CA ASP A 89 -10.24 6.86 15.18
C ASP A 89 -9.32 5.62 15.02
N LEU A 90 -8.34 5.46 15.92
CA LEU A 90 -7.41 4.33 15.92
C LEU A 90 -7.91 3.16 16.76
N CYS A 91 -8.69 3.46 17.80
CA CYS A 91 -9.29 2.45 18.65
C CYS A 91 -10.55 1.91 17.96
N PRO A 92 -10.63 0.60 17.66
CA PRO A 92 -11.89 0.05 17.19
C PRO A 92 -12.93 0.35 18.26
N LYS A 93 -13.98 1.09 17.90
CA LYS A 93 -15.22 1.05 18.67
C LYS A 93 -15.66 -0.40 18.60
N ILE A 94 -15.33 -1.18 19.62
CA ILE A 94 -15.87 -2.52 19.80
C ILE A 94 -17.38 -2.29 19.92
N SER A 95 -18.08 -2.41 18.80
CA SER A 95 -19.52 -2.57 18.79
C SER A 95 -19.77 -3.84 19.56
N LYS A 96 -20.27 -3.69 20.80
CA LYS A 96 -20.86 -4.78 21.55
C LYS A 96 -22.08 -5.23 20.75
N GLU A 97 -21.91 -6.26 19.94
CA GLU A 97 -22.99 -7.20 19.65
C GLU A 97 -22.86 -8.40 20.59
#